data_AF-A0A950CSC8-F1
#
_entry.id   AF-A0A950CSC8-F1
#
_cell.length_a   1.000
_cell.length_b   1.000
_cell.length_c   1.000
_cell.angle_alpha   90.00
_cell.angle_beta   90.00
_cell.angle_gamma   90.00
#
_symmetry.space_group_name_H-M   'P 1'
#
loop_
_entity.id
_entity.type
_entity.pdbx_description
1 polymer ?
#
loop_
_entity_poly.entity_id
_entity_poly.type
_entity_poly.pdbx_seq_one_letter_code
_entity_poly.pdbx_strand_id
1 'polypeptide(L)'
;MADIHFYHMTRTALEQALPELLEKTLARSWRAVVMTGSTERAEALTQHLWTWKPNSFLPHGNARDGHAVDQPLWFTADDERPNEAEVLFMTDGAVSTHVADYMRVCMMFDGNDPD
;
A
#
# COMPACT_ATOMS: atom_id res chain seq x y z
N MET A 1 8.79 -9.57 -15.57
CA MET A 1 8.18 -10.50 -14.60
C MET A 1 8.22 -9.80 -13.26
N ALA A 2 7.09 -9.70 -12.57
CA ALA A 2 7.00 -9.00 -11.29
C ALA A 2 7.75 -9.78 -10.20
N ASP A 3 8.53 -9.09 -9.37
CA ASP A 3 9.10 -9.67 -8.15
C ASP A 3 8.01 -9.76 -7.08
N ILE A 4 7.68 -10.97 -6.63
CA ILE A 4 6.63 -11.19 -5.62
C ILE A 4 7.26 -11.42 -4.25
N HIS A 5 6.86 -10.62 -3.27
CA HIS A 5 7.31 -10.67 -1.89
C HIS A 5 6.13 -10.98 -0.96
N PHE A 6 6.35 -11.88 -0.01
CA PHE A 6 5.37 -12.24 1.01
C PHE A 6 5.87 -11.75 2.37
N TYR A 7 5.08 -10.90 3.02
CA TYR A 7 5.36 -10.41 4.37
C TYR A 7 4.36 -11.04 5.32
N HIS A 8 4.85 -11.97 6.14
CA HIS A 8 4.05 -12.58 7.20
C HIS A 8 4.35 -11.86 8.51
N MET A 9 3.36 -11.16 9.03
CA MET A 9 3.50 -10.25 10.15
C MET A 9 3.07 -10.92 11.45
N THR A 10 4.01 -11.60 12.11
CA THR A 10 3.71 -12.29 13.38
C THR A 10 4.01 -11.44 14.63
N ARG A 11 4.75 -10.33 14.47
CA ARG A 11 5.24 -9.50 15.60
C ARG A 11 5.04 -8.00 15.39
N THR A 12 4.76 -7.57 14.17
CA THR A 12 4.70 -6.17 13.77
C THR A 12 3.38 -5.94 13.05
N ALA A 13 2.55 -5.00 13.50
CA ALA A 13 1.27 -4.72 12.86
C ALA A 13 1.43 -4.17 11.43
N LEU A 14 0.37 -4.27 10.63
CA LEU A 14 0.33 -3.72 9.26
C LEU A 14 0.68 -2.24 9.26
N GLU A 15 0.04 -1.52 10.16
CA GLU A 15 0.17 -0.09 10.41
C GLU A 15 1.61 0.27 10.79
N GLN A 16 2.42 -0.70 11.20
CA GLN A 16 3.84 -0.49 11.50
C GLN A 16 4.78 -0.87 10.34
N ALA A 17 4.55 -2.01 9.71
CA ALA A 17 5.41 -2.49 8.63
C ALA A 17 5.18 -1.74 7.32
N LEU A 18 3.93 -1.44 6.97
CA LEU A 18 3.57 -0.80 5.71
C LEU A 18 4.25 0.56 5.52
N PRO A 19 4.20 1.51 6.49
CA PRO A 19 4.82 2.82 6.29
C PRO A 19 6.33 2.76 6.05
N GLU A 20 7.06 1.85 6.71
CA GLU A 20 8.50 1.67 6.47
C GLU A 20 8.80 1.18 5.06
N LEU A 21 7.94 0.31 4.51
CA LEU A 21 8.06 -0.17 3.13
C LEU A 21 7.73 0.95 2.14
N LEU A 22 6.73 1.78 2.43
CA LEU A 22 6.38 2.94 1.61
C LEU A 22 7.49 4.00 1.61
N GLU A 23 8.13 4.28 2.75
CA GLU A 23 9.34 5.14 2.83
C GLU A 23 10.43 4.60 1.89
N LYS A 24 10.68 3.30 1.90
CA LYS A 24 11.67 2.63 1.03
C LYS A 24 11.28 2.66 -0.44
N THR A 25 9.98 2.66 -0.76
CA THR A 25 9.49 2.80 -2.14
C THR A 25 9.74 4.21 -2.65
N LEU A 26 9.35 5.23 -1.89
CA LEU A 26 9.58 6.63 -2.25
C LEU A 26 11.06 6.98 -2.30
N ALA A 27 11.90 6.41 -1.43
CA ALA A 27 13.34 6.60 -1.45
C ALA A 27 14.01 6.07 -2.74
N ARG A 28 13.32 5.20 -3.50
CA ARG A 28 13.73 4.74 -4.84
C ARG A 28 13.10 5.56 -5.97
N SER A 29 12.39 6.63 -5.63
CA SER A 29 11.56 7.41 -6.56
C SER A 29 10.48 6.57 -7.27
N TRP A 30 10.05 5.48 -6.63
CA TRP A 30 8.94 4.66 -7.09
C TRP A 30 7.64 5.11 -6.45
N ARG A 31 6.54 4.74 -7.11
CA ARG A 31 5.17 4.97 -6.73
C ARG A 31 4.53 3.64 -6.32
N ALA A 32 3.50 3.71 -5.49
CA ALA A 32 2.79 2.53 -5.01
C ALA A 32 1.29 2.66 -5.14
N VAL A 33 0.64 1.52 -5.38
CA VAL A 33 -0.76 1.29 -5.02
C VAL A 33 -0.76 0.43 -3.76
N VAL A 34 -1.59 0.81 -2.80
CA VAL A 34 -1.95 0.00 -1.63
C VAL A 34 -3.42 -0.41 -1.80
N MET A 35 -3.61 -1.64 -2.25
CA MET A 35 -4.91 -2.26 -2.41
C MET A 35 -5.29 -2.94 -1.10
N THR A 36 -6.41 -2.50 -0.54
CA THR A 36 -6.95 -2.95 0.74
C THR A 36 -8.25 -3.73 0.54
N GLY A 37 -8.69 -4.47 1.55
CA GLY A 37 -9.93 -5.25 1.48
C GLY A 37 -11.22 -4.39 1.48
N SER A 38 -11.14 -3.10 1.84
CA SER A 38 -12.30 -2.20 1.86
C SER A 38 -11.91 -0.72 1.82
N THR A 39 -12.83 0.14 1.37
CA THR A 39 -12.60 1.59 1.31
C THR A 39 -12.33 2.19 2.70
N GLU A 40 -12.97 1.66 3.74
CA GLU A 40 -12.75 2.07 5.13
C GLU A 40 -11.33 1.75 5.59
N ARG A 41 -10.77 0.61 5.17
CA ARG A 41 -9.38 0.25 5.44
C ARG A 41 -8.39 1.15 4.71
N ALA A 42 -8.65 1.45 3.43
CA ALA A 42 -7.87 2.42 2.68
C ALA A 42 -7.86 3.78 3.42
N GLU A 43 -9.02 4.28 3.84
CA GLU A 43 -9.13 5.54 4.56
C GLU A 43 -8.41 5.49 5.92
N ALA A 44 -8.57 4.43 6.70
CA ALA A 44 -7.90 4.27 7.99
C ALA A 44 -6.36 4.32 7.84
N LEU A 45 -5.81 3.64 6.82
CA LEU A 45 -4.37 3.67 6.55
C LEU A 45 -3.89 5.05 6.12
N THR A 46 -4.63 5.76 5.26
CA THR A 46 -4.26 7.15 4.89
C THR A 46 -4.22 8.06 6.12
N GLN A 47 -5.22 7.99 7.00
CA GLN A 47 -5.24 8.79 8.23
C GLN A 47 -4.07 8.46 9.16
N HIS A 48 -3.75 7.18 9.30
CA HIS A 48 -2.62 6.72 10.10
C HIS A 48 -1.28 7.30 9.62
N LEU A 49 -1.05 7.35 8.30
CA LEU A 49 0.20 7.86 7.73
C LEU A 49 0.52 9.32 8.10
N TRP A 50 -0.48 10.15 8.38
CA TRP A 50 -0.26 11.54 8.81
C TRP A 50 0.43 11.67 10.16
N THR A 51 0.30 10.65 11.02
CA THR A 51 0.83 10.67 12.40
C THR A 51 1.81 9.55 12.70
N TRP A 52 2.09 8.69 11.71
CA TRP A 52 2.93 7.51 11.82
C TRP A 52 4.29 7.77 12.51
N LYS A 53 5.01 8.81 12.09
CA LYS A 53 6.34 9.13 12.62
C LYS A 53 6.59 10.64 12.62
N PRO A 54 7.19 11.20 13.69
CA PRO A 54 7.56 12.61 13.71
C PRO A 54 8.52 12.96 12.56
N ASN A 55 8.27 14.08 11.90
CA ASN A 55 9.09 14.59 10.79
C ASN A 55 9.20 13.65 9.57
N SER A 56 8.28 12.69 9.42
CA SER A 56 8.12 11.96 8.15
C SER A 56 6.99 12.55 7.34
N PHE A 57 7.17 12.64 6.03
CA PHE A 57 6.10 12.98 5.09
C PHE A 57 6.07 11.96 3.96
N LEU A 58 4.93 11.27 3.86
CA LEU A 58 4.65 10.31 2.80
C LEU A 58 3.51 10.92 1.96
N PRO A 59 3.79 11.53 0.79
CA PRO A 59 2.72 12.07 -0.07
C PRO A 59 1.82 10.92 -0.55
N HIS A 60 0.55 10.98 -0.19
CA HIS A 60 -0.43 9.93 -0.45
C HIS A 60 -1.84 10.50 -0.59
N GLY A 61 -2.74 9.70 -1.17
CA GLY A 61 -4.17 9.98 -1.18
C GLY A 61 -4.99 8.75 -1.54
N ASN A 62 -6.30 8.89 -1.47
CA ASN A 62 -7.29 7.90 -1.92
C ASN A 62 -8.38 8.57 -2.79
N ALA A 63 -9.38 7.79 -3.20
CA ALA A 63 -10.49 8.25 -4.05
C ALA A 63 -11.17 9.54 -3.53
N ARG A 64 -11.22 9.77 -2.21
CA ARG A 64 -11.83 10.97 -1.60
C ARG A 64 -10.97 12.22 -1.77
N ASP A 65 -9.65 12.07 -1.82
CA ASP A 65 -8.71 13.18 -2.03
C ASP A 65 -8.65 13.59 -3.51
N GLY A 66 -9.01 12.67 -4.41
CA GLY A 66 -8.95 12.88 -5.86
C GLY A 66 -7.51 12.98 -6.37
N HIS A 67 -7.38 13.48 -7.60
CA HIS A 67 -6.07 13.71 -8.24
C HIS A 67 -5.15 12.48 -8.23
N ALA A 68 -5.71 11.29 -8.48
CA ALA A 68 -5.00 10.02 -8.31
C ALA A 68 -3.65 9.94 -9.04
N VAL A 69 -3.58 10.51 -10.25
CA VAL A 69 -2.35 10.60 -11.05
C VAL A 69 -1.22 11.37 -10.35
N ASP A 70 -1.55 12.29 -9.45
CA ASP A 70 -0.58 13.11 -8.72
C ASP A 70 -0.10 12.45 -7.44
N GLN A 71 -0.80 11.42 -6.93
CA GLN A 71 -0.50 10.76 -5.66
C GLN A 71 0.58 9.67 -5.81
N PRO A 72 1.81 9.88 -5.26
CA PRO A 72 2.88 8.87 -5.33
C PRO A 72 2.51 7.56 -4.64
N LEU A 73 1.70 7.64 -3.58
CA LEU A 73 1.12 6.49 -2.90
C LEU A 73 -0.40 6.58 -3.00
N TRP A 74 -1.02 5.64 -3.70
CA TRP A 74 -2.47 5.58 -3.90
C TRP A 74 -3.08 4.48 -3.05
N PHE A 75 -4.07 4.82 -2.22
CA PHE A 75 -4.79 3.87 -1.38
C PHE A 75 -6.17 3.62 -1.95
N THR A 76 -6.53 2.36 -2.16
CA THR A 76 -7.80 1.98 -2.79
C THR A 76 -8.26 0.60 -2.34
N ALA A 77 -9.54 0.30 -2.55
CA ALA A 77 -10.10 -1.04 -2.44
C ALA A 77 -10.32 -1.69 -3.82
N ASP A 78 -10.22 -0.88 -4.88
CA ASP A 78 -10.40 -1.32 -6.26
C ASP A 78 -9.08 -1.84 -6.84
N ASP A 79 -9.16 -2.79 -7.77
CA ASP A 79 -8.00 -3.32 -8.50
C ASP A 79 -7.61 -2.36 -9.63
N GLU A 80 -7.08 -1.19 -9.25
CA GLU A 80 -6.76 -0.09 -10.16
C GLU A 80 -5.32 0.45 -9.97
N ARG A 81 -4.80 1.10 -11.02
CA ARG A 81 -3.47 1.73 -11.00
C ARG A 81 -3.47 3.10 -11.68
N PRO A 82 -4.15 4.10 -11.11
CA PRO A 82 -4.27 5.42 -11.73
C PRO A 82 -2.97 6.22 -11.69
N ASN A 83 -2.04 5.87 -10.80
CA ASN A 83 -0.81 6.63 -10.55
C ASN A 83 0.44 6.00 -11.20
N GLU A 84 0.26 5.09 -12.16
CA GLU A 84 1.36 4.40 -12.87
C GLU A 84 2.38 3.69 -11.93
N ALA A 85 1.93 3.24 -10.75
CA ALA A 85 2.80 2.66 -9.73
C ALA A 85 3.65 1.46 -10.19
N GLU A 86 4.91 1.45 -9.77
CA GLU A 86 5.82 0.31 -9.93
C GLU A 86 5.54 -0.79 -8.90
N VAL A 87 5.00 -0.44 -7.73
CA VAL A 87 4.79 -1.36 -6.61
C VAL A 87 3.32 -1.51 -6.26
N LEU A 88 2.85 -2.74 -6.12
CA LEU A 88 1.55 -3.05 -5.53
C LEU A 88 1.76 -3.64 -4.13
N PHE A 89 1.12 -3.05 -3.12
CA PHE A 89 0.91 -3.67 -1.81
C PHE A 89 -0.51 -4.18 -1.74
N MET A 90 -0.70 -5.47 -1.46
CA MET A 90 -2.00 -6.07 -1.20
C MET A 90 -2.10 -6.37 0.30
N THR A 91 -3.14 -5.85 0.94
CA THR A 91 -3.40 -5.99 2.39
C THR A 91 -4.82 -6.47 2.64
N ASP A 92 -5.09 -6.96 3.85
CA ASP A 92 -6.45 -7.33 4.30
C ASP A 92 -7.16 -8.30 3.35
N GLY A 93 -6.42 -9.29 2.81
CA GLY A 93 -6.95 -10.29 1.90
C GLY A 93 -7.26 -9.79 0.48
N ALA A 94 -6.85 -8.57 0.12
CA ALA A 94 -7.03 -8.05 -1.24
C ALA A 94 -6.31 -8.92 -2.29
N VAL A 95 -6.96 -9.10 -3.44
CA VAL A 95 -6.44 -9.89 -4.57
C VAL A 95 -6.54 -9.07 -5.84
N SER A 96 -5.41 -8.91 -6.52
CA SER A 96 -5.32 -8.26 -7.82
C SER A 96 -5.16 -9.29 -8.95
N THR A 97 -5.83 -9.04 -10.07
CA THR A 97 -5.64 -9.76 -11.33
C THR A 97 -4.55 -9.13 -12.20
N HIS A 98 -4.07 -7.94 -11.83
CA HIS A 98 -3.11 -7.11 -12.56
C HIS A 98 -1.67 -7.22 -12.05
N VAL A 99 -1.34 -8.26 -11.27
CA VAL A 99 -0.01 -8.46 -10.66
C VAL A 99 1.15 -8.40 -11.67
N ALA A 100 0.92 -8.79 -12.92
CA ALA A 100 1.93 -8.80 -13.97
C ALA A 100 2.31 -7.40 -14.47
N ASP A 101 1.47 -6.40 -14.21
CA ASP A 101 1.67 -5.03 -14.67
C ASP A 101 2.64 -4.25 -13.78
N TYR A 102 2.90 -4.75 -12.56
CA TYR A 102 3.79 -4.12 -11.59
C TYR A 102 5.22 -4.66 -11.69
N MET A 103 6.19 -3.85 -11.28
CA MET A 103 7.57 -4.30 -11.12
C MET A 103 7.74 -5.16 -9.87
N ARG A 104 7.02 -4.81 -8.79
CA ARG A 104 7.04 -5.53 -7.51
C ARG A 104 5.64 -5.65 -6.92
N VAL A 105 5.33 -6.83 -6.39
CA VAL A 105 4.10 -7.09 -5.63
C VAL A 105 4.47 -7.53 -4.22
N CYS A 106 3.90 -6.87 -3.22
CA CYS A 106 4.08 -7.13 -1.81
C CYS A 106 2.75 -7.62 -1.23
N MET A 107 2.67 -8.90 -0.89
CA MET A 107 1.51 -9.48 -0.20
C MET A 107 1.74 -9.40 1.31
N MET A 108 0.85 -8.72 2.03
CA MET A 108 0.97 -8.46 3.47
C MET A 108 -0.08 -9.28 4.22
N PHE A 109 0.37 -10.24 5.05
CA PHE A 109 -0.49 -11.12 5.84
C PHE A 109 -0.32 -10.80 7.32
N ASP A 110 -1.42 -10.56 8.03
CA ASP A 110 -1.39 -10.55 9.50
C ASP A 110 -1.32 -11.99 10.00
N GLY A 111 -0.24 -12.34 10.70
CA GLY A 111 -0.06 -13.69 11.24
C GLY A 111 -0.86 -13.98 12.50
N ASN A 112 -1.64 -13.01 12.99
CA ASN A 112 -2.55 -13.16 14.12
C ASN A 112 -4.02 -13.24 13.68
N ASP A 113 -4.29 -13.03 12.38
CA ASP A 113 -5.62 -13.23 11.80
C ASP A 113 -5.81 -14.73 11.52
N PRO A 114 -6.79 -15.40 12.14
CA PRO A 114 -6.99 -16.85 11.97
C PRO A 114 -7.62 -17.26 10.63
N ASP A 115 -8.03 -16.30 9.79
CA ASP A 115 -8.68 -16.55 8.50
C ASP A 115 -7.72 -16.51 7.29
#